data_AF-A0A971UEL7-F1
#
_entry.id   AF-A0A971UEL7-F1
#
_cell.length_a   1.000
_cell.length_b   1.000
_cell.length_c   1.000
_cell.angle_alpha   90.00
_cell.angle_beta   90.00
_cell.angle_gamma   90.00
#
_symmetry.space_group_name_H-M   'P 1'
#
loop_
_entity.id
_entity.type
_entity.pdbx_description
1 polymer ?
#
loop_
_entity_poly.entity_id
_entity_poly.type
_entity_poly.pdbx_seq_one_letter_code
_entity_poly.pdbx_strand_id
1 'polypeptide(L)'
;MFGNPAWFQKKTVGWGLCPVSWKGWLYAAVWVGVICLPFIALLACQLVIESLVWVVAMMGALVWDVHQVRRDLNRGETLRAGTERVRVIGDDTEPDLAHPAARSGDVRLRRG
;
A
#
# COMPACT_ATOMS: atom_id res chain seq x y z
N MET A 1 5.26 12.32 -3.63
CA MET A 1 4.26 12.53 -4.71
C MET A 1 4.90 11.90 -5.96
N PHE A 2 4.33 10.93 -6.66
CA PHE A 2 3.00 10.86 -7.24
C PHE A 2 2.66 9.41 -7.63
N GLY A 3 1.38 9.07 -7.55
CA GLY A 3 0.88 7.75 -7.90
C GLY A 3 -0.08 7.30 -6.82
N ASN A 4 -1.37 7.60 -6.97
CA ASN A 4 -2.35 6.95 -6.10
C ASN A 4 -2.13 5.43 -6.27
N PRO A 5 -1.94 4.66 -5.19
CA PRO A 5 -1.74 3.21 -5.30
C PRO A 5 -2.88 2.52 -6.06
N ALA A 6 -4.07 3.14 -6.14
CA ALA A 6 -5.19 2.67 -6.96
C ALA A 6 -4.92 2.68 -8.48
N TRP A 7 -3.90 3.40 -8.96
CA TRP A 7 -3.58 3.49 -10.39
C TRP A 7 -2.75 2.31 -10.90
N PHE A 8 -2.17 1.53 -9.97
CA PHE A 8 -1.25 0.44 -10.24
C PHE A 8 -1.75 -0.83 -9.57
N GLN A 9 -1.63 -1.97 -10.26
CA GLN A 9 -1.93 -3.27 -9.67
C GLN A 9 -0.64 -4.06 -9.49
N LYS A 10 -0.54 -4.73 -8.34
CA LYS A 10 0.54 -5.66 -8.06
C LYS A 10 0.36 -6.85 -9.01
N LYS A 11 1.35 -7.09 -9.85
CA LYS A 11 1.32 -8.24 -10.75
C LYS A 11 1.39 -9.52 -9.90
N THR A 12 0.42 -10.43 -10.08
CA THR A 12 0.32 -11.67 -9.30
C THR A 12 1.54 -12.58 -9.48
N VAL A 13 2.23 -12.46 -10.63
CA VAL A 13 3.43 -13.23 -10.94
C VAL A 13 4.47 -12.32 -11.61
N GLY A 14 5.66 -12.21 -10.99
CA GLY A 14 6.83 -11.48 -11.50
C GLY A 14 7.18 -10.17 -10.76
N TRP A 15 8.35 -9.60 -11.09
CA TRP A 15 8.74 -8.25 -10.66
C TRP A 15 8.10 -7.20 -11.58
N GLY A 16 7.37 -6.24 -11.02
CA GLY A 16 6.77 -5.13 -11.77
C GLY A 16 5.44 -4.63 -11.21
N LEU A 17 5.14 -3.36 -11.48
CA LEU A 17 3.83 -2.73 -11.30
C LEU A 17 3.21 -2.58 -12.67
N CYS A 18 1.95 -3.00 -12.84
CA CYS A 18 1.24 -2.77 -14.10
C CYS A 18 0.32 -1.56 -13.92
N PRO A 19 0.40 -0.52 -14.79
CA PRO A 19 -0.57 0.56 -14.78
C PRO A 19 -1.92 0.03 -15.26
N VAL A 20 -2.94 0.07 -14.41
CA VAL A 20 -4.30 -0.39 -14.75
C VAL A 20 -5.19 0.78 -15.16
N SER A 21 -4.88 1.98 -14.67
CA SER A 21 -5.64 3.19 -14.97
C SER A 21 -4.97 4.02 -16.07
N TRP A 22 -5.78 4.78 -16.82
CA TRP A 22 -5.29 5.77 -17.79
C TRP A 22 -4.34 6.80 -17.15
N LYS A 23 -4.58 7.14 -15.88
CA LYS A 23 -3.70 8.04 -15.10
C LYS A 23 -2.33 7.41 -14.82
N GLY A 24 -2.28 6.09 -14.59
CA GLY A 24 -1.03 5.35 -14.48
C GLY A 24 -0.24 5.30 -15.79
N TRP A 25 -0.92 5.22 -16.93
CA TRP A 25 -0.29 5.34 -18.26
C TRP A 25 0.23 6.75 -18.53
N LEU A 26 -0.54 7.80 -18.19
CA LEU A 26 -0.08 9.18 -18.29
C LEU A 26 1.18 9.41 -17.42
N TYR A 27 1.19 8.85 -16.22
CA TYR A 27 2.35 8.90 -15.33
C TYR A 27 3.58 8.21 -15.96
N ALA A 28 3.40 7.01 -16.54
CA ALA A 28 4.47 6.32 -17.24
C ALA A 28 4.99 7.15 -18.43
N ALA A 29 4.09 7.77 -19.21
CA ALA A 29 4.46 8.64 -20.33
C ALA A 29 5.26 9.87 -19.86
N VAL A 30 4.88 10.48 -18.73
CA VAL A 30 5.62 11.59 -18.13
C VAL A 30 7.03 11.13 -17.73
N TRP A 31 7.17 9.97 -17.08
CA TRP A 31 8.50 9.43 -16.74
C TRP A 31 9.36 9.17 -17.98
N VAL A 32 8.80 8.59 -19.03
CA VAL A 32 9.50 8.39 -20.30
C VAL A 32 9.96 9.75 -20.86
N GLY A 33 9.10 10.77 -20.82
CA GLY A 33 9.46 12.13 -21.23
C GLY A 33 10.63 12.70 -20.43
N VAL A 34 10.56 12.64 -19.10
CA VAL A 34 11.60 13.17 -18.20
C VAL A 34 12.93 12.42 -18.35
N ILE A 35 12.91 11.14 -18.73
CA ILE A 35 14.13 10.36 -18.97
C ILE A 35 14.69 10.66 -20.37
N CYS A 36 13.84 10.59 -21.40
CA CYS A 36 14.27 10.66 -22.80
C CYS A 36 14.66 12.07 -23.24
N LEU A 37 13.94 13.11 -22.82
CA LEU A 37 14.22 14.49 -23.26
C LEU A 37 15.63 14.96 -22.88
N PRO A 38 16.06 14.88 -21.61
CA PRO A 38 17.41 15.29 -21.23
C PRO A 38 18.46 14.32 -21.78
N PHE A 39 18.15 13.03 -21.88
CA PHE A 39 19.08 12.06 -22.46
C PHE A 39 19.41 12.37 -23.92
N ILE A 40 18.38 12.67 -24.75
CA ILE A 40 18.58 13.07 -26.15
C ILE A 40 19.31 14.41 -26.23
N ALA A 41 18.97 15.38 -25.38
CA ALA A 41 19.66 16.68 -25.35
C ALA A 41 21.15 16.55 -24.98
N LEU A 42 21.47 15.75 -23.96
CA LEU A 42 22.85 15.49 -23.53
C LEU A 42 23.66 14.75 -24.60
N LEU A 43 23.04 13.77 -25.28
CA LEU A 43 23.67 13.10 -26.41
C LEU A 43 23.92 14.04 -27.60
N ALA A 44 22.97 14.92 -27.91
CA ALA A 44 23.13 15.92 -28.98
C ALA A 44 24.29 16.88 -28.69
N CYS A 45 24.55 17.19 -27.42
CA CYS A 45 25.68 17.99 -26.97
C CYS A 45 26.98 17.20 -26.78
N GLN A 46 27.04 15.91 -27.15
CA GLN A 46 28.22 15.03 -26.98
C GLN A 46 28.67 14.85 -25.51
N LEU A 47 27.78 15.11 -24.55
CA LEU A 47 28.03 14.99 -23.10
C LEU A 47 27.75 13.55 -22.64
N VAL A 48 28.57 12.61 -23.11
CA VAL A 48 28.35 11.16 -22.91
C VAL A 48 28.40 10.77 -21.43
N ILE A 49 29.34 11.33 -20.66
CA ILE A 49 29.47 11.02 -19.22
C ILE A 49 28.25 11.51 -18.45
N GLU A 50 27.80 12.73 -18.72
CA GLU A 50 26.61 13.31 -18.10
C GLU A 50 25.36 12.51 -18.47
N SER A 51 25.26 12.03 -19.70
CA SER A 51 24.16 11.14 -20.11
C SER A 51 24.15 9.82 -19.34
N LEU A 52 25.33 9.25 -19.05
CA LEU A 52 25.45 8.02 -18.26
C LEU A 52 25.06 8.28 -16.80
N VAL A 53 25.55 9.37 -16.21
CA VAL A 53 25.16 9.78 -14.86
C VAL A 53 23.66 10.04 -14.77
N TRP A 54 23.07 10.69 -15.78
CA TRP A 54 21.64 10.94 -15.87
C TRP A 54 20.84 9.65 -15.91
N VAL A 55 21.22 8.70 -16.79
CA VAL A 55 20.53 7.40 -16.89
C VAL A 55 20.62 6.63 -15.58
N VAL A 56 21.78 6.58 -14.94
CA VAL A 56 21.96 5.91 -13.64
C VAL A 56 21.11 6.58 -12.55
N ALA A 57 21.11 7.92 -12.48
CA ALA A 57 20.30 8.68 -11.53
C ALA A 57 18.80 8.42 -11.74
N MET A 58 18.33 8.45 -12.99
CA MET A 58 16.93 8.20 -13.32
C MET A 58 16.52 6.75 -13.10
N MET A 59 17.42 5.79 -13.34
CA MET A 59 17.19 4.39 -13.01
C MET A 59 17.02 4.21 -11.49
N GLY A 60 17.88 4.84 -10.69
CA GLY A 60 17.76 4.85 -9.24
C GLY A 60 16.45 5.49 -8.77
N ALA A 61 16.07 6.62 -9.37
CA ALA A 61 14.81 7.30 -9.05
C ALA A 61 13.59 6.44 -9.38
N LEU A 62 13.57 5.76 -10.53
CA LEU A 62 12.51 4.82 -10.90
C LEU A 62 12.42 3.63 -9.94
N VAL A 63 13.56 3.02 -9.59
CA VAL A 63 13.59 1.89 -8.65
C VAL A 63 13.08 2.34 -7.28
N TRP A 64 13.52 3.51 -6.81
CA TRP A 64 13.06 4.09 -5.56
C TRP A 64 11.55 4.36 -5.57
N ASP A 65 11.04 4.94 -6.65
CA ASP A 65 9.62 5.25 -6.81
C ASP A 65 8.76 3.97 -6.82
N VAL A 66 9.16 2.96 -7.61
CA VAL A 66 8.52 1.63 -7.62
C VAL A 66 8.55 1.00 -6.23
N HIS A 67 9.66 1.13 -5.50
CA HIS A 67 9.76 0.65 -4.13
C HIS A 67 8.80 1.38 -3.19
N GLN A 68 8.67 2.70 -3.29
CA GLN A 68 7.70 3.46 -2.49
C GLN A 68 6.26 3.05 -2.80
N VAL A 69 5.88 2.98 -4.08
CA VAL A 69 4.53 2.56 -4.48
C VAL A 69 4.20 1.16 -3.95
N ARG A 70 5.15 0.22 -4.03
CA ARG A 70 5.01 -1.12 -3.46
C ARG A 70 4.84 -1.09 -1.94
N ARG A 71 5.60 -0.26 -1.22
CA ARG A 71 5.48 -0.11 0.23
C ARG A 71 4.11 0.46 0.62
N ASP A 72 3.60 1.43 -0.12
CA ASP A 72 2.30 2.04 0.13
C ASP A 72 1.14 1.09 -0.15
N LEU A 73 1.21 0.29 -1.22
CA LEU A 73 0.25 -0.79 -1.51
C LEU A 73 0.21 -1.82 -0.37
N ASN A 74 1.37 -2.35 0.04
CA ASN A 74 1.44 -3.35 1.12
C ASN A 74 0.96 -2.77 2.47
N ARG A 75 1.24 -1.49 2.75
CA ARG A 75 0.75 -0.80 3.96
C ARG A 75 -0.78 -0.67 3.95
N GLY A 76 -1.37 -0.35 2.79
CA GLY A 76 -2.82 -0.28 2.62
C GLY A 76 -3.53 -1.63 2.82
N GLU A 77 -2.95 -2.72 2.30
CA GLU A 77 -3.47 -4.09 2.53
C GLU A 77 -3.44 -4.46 4.02
N THR A 78 -2.33 -4.15 4.71
CA THR A 78 -2.16 -4.47 6.13
C THR A 78 -3.17 -3.71 7.01
N LEU A 79 -3.41 -2.42 6.71
CA LEU A 79 -4.40 -1.61 7.42
C LEU A 79 -5.82 -2.13 7.20
N ARG A 80 -6.18 -2.52 5.97
CA ARG A 80 -7.49 -3.11 5.68
C ARG A 80 -7.71 -4.43 6.42
N ALA A 81 -6.73 -5.32 6.40
CA ALA A 81 -6.78 -6.57 7.14
C ALA A 81 -6.87 -6.34 8.66
N GLY A 82 -6.18 -5.31 9.19
CA GLY A 82 -6.29 -4.91 10.58
C GLY A 82 -7.69 -4.38 10.94
N THR A 83 -8.24 -3.47 10.13
CA THR A 83 -9.60 -2.93 10.32
C THR A 83 -10.67 -4.01 10.20
N GLU A 84 -10.53 -4.95 9.27
CA GLU A 84 -11.44 -6.09 9.14
C GLU A 84 -11.39 -6.98 10.38
N ARG A 85 -10.20 -7.30 10.90
CA ARG A 85 -10.07 -8.03 12.18
C ARG A 85 -10.69 -7.28 13.35
N VAL A 86 -10.49 -5.96 13.45
CA VAL A 86 -11.10 -5.14 14.51
C VAL A 86 -12.62 -5.13 14.38
N ARG A 87 -13.15 -5.08 13.15
CA ARG A 87 -14.60 -5.14 12.91
C ARG A 87 -15.21 -6.48 13.31
N VAL A 88 -14.51 -7.59 13.07
CA VAL A 88 -14.94 -8.92 13.52
C VAL A 88 -14.94 -9.03 15.06
N ILE A 89 -13.89 -8.53 15.73
CA ILE A 89 -13.82 -8.56 17.20
C ILE A 89 -14.92 -7.70 17.86
N GLY A 90 -15.36 -6.62 17.20
CA GLY A 90 -16.42 -5.75 17.70
C GLY A 90 -17.84 -6.32 17.57
N ASP A 91 -18.06 -7.29 16.68
CA ASP A 91 -19.38 -7.92 16.44
C ASP A 91 -19.62 -9.10 17.40
N ASP A 92 -18.55 -9.71 17.90
CA ASP A 92 -18.60 -10.80 18.90
C ASP A 92 -18.76 -10.28 20.35
N THR A 93 -18.90 -8.95 20.53
CA THR A 93 -19.08 -8.31 21.84
C THR A 93 -20.42 -7.56 21.89
N GLU A 94 -21.52 -8.23 21.57
CA GLU A 94 -22.78 -7.92 22.25
C GLU A 94 -22.70 -8.56 23.65
N PRO A 95 -22.56 -7.79 24.74
CA PRO A 95 -22.91 -8.32 26.04
C PRO A 95 -24.41 -8.55 25.99
N ASP A 96 -24.82 -9.82 25.92
CA ASP A 96 -26.17 -10.28 26.19
C ASP A 96 -26.55 -9.87 27.63
N LEU A 97 -26.93 -8.60 27.77
CA LEU A 97 -27.51 -7.98 28.94
C LEU A 97 -29.02 -8.26 28.92
N ALA A 98 -29.39 -9.54 28.89
CA ALA A 98 -30.77 -9.97 29.07
C ALA A 98 -30.91 -11.24 29.95
N HIS A 99 -29.94 -11.50 30.83
CA HIS A 99 -30.13 -12.45 31.94
C HIS A 99 -29.92 -11.79 33.30
N PRO A 100 -31.01 -11.34 33.97
CA PRO A 100 -30.95 -10.98 35.37
C PRO A 100 -30.74 -12.25 36.21
N ALA A 101 -29.57 -12.29 36.85
CA ALA A 101 -29.22 -12.93 38.11
C ALA A 101 -30.19 -13.98 38.68
N ALA A 102 -29.76 -15.25 38.68
CA ALA A 102 -30.19 -16.23 39.68
C ALA A 102 -29.12 -17.32 39.88
N ARG A 103 -27.94 -16.93 40.37
CA ARG A 103 -27.01 -17.90 40.99
C ARG A 103 -26.23 -17.25 42.13
N SER A 104 -26.88 -17.17 43.28
CA SER A 104 -26.18 -17.09 44.56
C SER A 104 -26.65 -18.28 45.38
N GLY A 105 -25.74 -19.24 45.55
CA GLY A 105 -25.93 -20.33 46.49
C GLY A 105 -25.64 -19.86 47.92
N ASP A 106 -26.24 -20.61 48.84
CA ASP A 106 -25.81 -20.85 50.21
C ASP A 106 -26.05 -19.74 51.24
N VAL A 107 -27.01 -19.97 52.16
CA VAL A 107 -26.80 -19.90 53.62
C VAL A 107 -27.87 -20.76 54.33
N ARG A 108 -27.40 -21.74 55.11
CA ARG A 108 -28.10 -22.54 56.13
C ARG A 108 -28.94 -21.70 57.09
N LEU A 109 -30.10 -22.20 57.52
CA LEU A 109 -30.47 -22.24 58.94
C LEU A 109 -31.42 -23.43 59.22
N ARG A 110 -30.86 -24.44 59.89
CA ARG A 110 -31.56 -25.53 60.56
C ARG A 110 -31.89 -25.04 61.98
N ARG A 111 -33.16 -24.91 62.33
CA ARG A 111 -33.60 -24.85 63.73
C ARG A 111 -34.67 -25.90 63.94
N GLY A 112 -34.38 -26.80 64.89
CA GLY A 112 -35.40 -27.57 65.60
C GLY A 112 -35.99 -26.75 66.73
#